data_AF-A0A1H1GVZ7-F1
#
_entry.id   AF-A0A1H1GVZ7-F1
#
_cell.length_a   1.000
_cell.length_b   1.000
_cell.length_c   1.000
_cell.angle_alpha   90.00
_cell.angle_beta   90.00
_cell.angle_gamma   90.00
#
_symmetry.space_group_name_H-M   'P 1'
#
loop_
_entity.id
_entity.type
_entity.pdbx_description
1 polymer ?
#
loop_
_entity_poly.entity_id
_entity_poly.type
_entity_poly.pdbx_seq_one_letter_code
_entity_poly.pdbx_strand_id
1 'polypeptide(L)' 'MTEWQPIRSAPENVEILTKIDDSAGARNEQTLRRRGNLWFLPDDSMYVYYTPTHWQPLPQAPAALSQQPAPRGER' A
#
# COMPACT_ATOMS: atom_id res chain seq x y z
N MET A 1 -3.96 6.11 15.41
CA MET A 1 -3.23 4.83 15.50
C MET A 1 -3.99 3.87 14.63
N THR A 2 -3.50 3.57 13.42
CA THR A 2 -4.21 2.66 12.52
C THR A 2 -3.90 1.25 12.97
N GLU A 3 -4.94 0.50 13.35
CA GLU A 3 -4.81 -0.87 13.83
C GLU A 3 -4.64 -1.81 12.64
N TRP A 4 -3.79 -2.83 12.80
CA TRP A 4 -3.63 -3.89 11.82
C TRP A 4 -4.90 -4.73 11.75
N GLN A 5 -5.44 -4.89 10.55
CA GLN A 5 -6.67 -5.61 10.28
C GLN A 5 -6.38 -6.95 9.59
N PRO A 6 -7.23 -7.98 9.76
CA PRO A 6 -7.06 -9.26 9.08
C PRO A 6 -7.08 -9.10 7.55
N ILE A 7 -6.19 -9.81 6.83
CA ILE A 7 -6.05 -9.66 5.37
C ILE A 7 -7.34 -9.89 4.58
N ARG A 8 -8.28 -10.69 5.12
CA ARG A 8 -9.54 -11.02 4.45
C ARG A 8 -10.46 -9.80 4.28
N SER A 9 -10.35 -8.79 5.16
CA SER A 9 -11.10 -7.54 5.07
C SER A 9 -10.42 -6.48 4.20
N ALA A 10 -9.28 -6.80 3.58
CA ALA A 10 -8.54 -5.84 2.78
C ALA A 10 -9.34 -5.37 1.55
N PRO A 11 -9.35 -4.05 1.28
CA PRO A 11 -10.06 -3.48 0.15
C PRO A 11 -9.46 -3.90 -1.20
N GLU A 12 -10.31 -4.04 -2.21
CA GLU A 12 -9.90 -4.29 -3.60
C GLU A 12 -9.40 -3.00 -4.25
N ASN A 13 -8.36 -3.10 -5.07
CA ASN A 13 -7.79 -2.01 -5.88
C ASN A 13 -7.31 -0.77 -5.10
N VAL A 14 -7.11 -0.87 -3.79
CA VAL A 14 -6.55 0.19 -2.94
C VAL A 14 -5.13 -0.20 -2.51
N GLU A 15 -4.20 0.75 -2.59
CA GLU A 15 -2.84 0.57 -2.05
C GLU A 15 -2.88 0.65 -0.52
N ILE A 16 -2.40 -0.41 0.14
CA ILE A 16 -2.42 -0.57 1.59
C ILE A 16 -1.06 -1.08 2.07
N LEU A 17 -0.71 -0.79 3.32
CA LEU A 17 0.45 -1.42 3.96
C LEU A 17 0.06 -2.83 4.42
N THR A 18 0.88 -3.82 4.10
CA THR A 18 0.64 -5.23 4.44
C THR A 18 1.79 -5.80 5.24
N LYS A 19 1.56 -6.88 5.99
CA LYS A 19 2.59 -7.69 6.63
C LYS A 19 2.21 -9.17 6.73
N ILE A 20 3.21 -10.02 6.92
CA ILE A 20 3.03 -11.37 7.45
C ILE A 20 3.39 -11.31 8.94
N ASP A 21 2.50 -11.80 9.79
CA ASP A 21 2.69 -11.90 11.23
C ASP A 21 2.43 -13.36 11.61
N ASP A 22 3.50 -14.06 11.99
CA ASP A 22 3.47 -15.46 12.36
C ASP A 22 4.26 -15.68 13.67
N SER A 23 4.40 -16.93 14.13
CA SER A 23 5.09 -17.23 15.39
C SER A 23 6.57 -16.81 15.42
N ALA A 24 7.18 -16.50 14.26
CA ALA A 24 8.54 -15.97 14.16
C ALA A 24 8.59 -14.42 14.12
N GLY A 25 7.44 -13.75 14.19
CA GLY A 25 7.29 -12.29 14.19
C GLY A 25 6.79 -11.71 12.88
N ALA A 26 6.88 -10.37 12.78
CA ALA A 26 6.45 -9.62 11.60
C ALA A 26 7.52 -9.63 10.51
N ARG A 27 7.12 -9.89 9.27
CA ARG A 27 7.97 -9.87 8.07
C ARG A 27 7.21 -9.40 6.84
N ASN A 28 7.96 -9.16 5.77
CA ASN A 28 7.45 -8.73 4.47
C ASN A 28 6.51 -7.51 4.57
N GLU A 29 6.85 -6.56 5.44
CA GLU A 29 6.09 -5.32 5.60
C GLU A 29 6.30 -4.43 4.37
N GLN A 30 5.28 -4.30 3.53
CA GLN A 30 5.35 -3.51 2.29
C GLN A 30 3.98 -3.09 1.77
N THR A 31 3.96 -2.10 0.88
CA THR A 31 2.74 -1.63 0.24
C THR A 31 2.35 -2.53 -0.91
N LEU A 32 1.09 -2.96 -0.94
CA LEU A 32 0.55 -3.84 -1.97
C LEU A 32 -0.88 -3.42 -2.31
N ARG A 33 -1.35 -3.89 -3.46
CA ARG A 33 -2.73 -3.74 -3.91
C ARG A 33 -3.36 -5.09 -4.17
N ARG A 34 -4.54 -5.32 -3.59
CA ARG A 34 -5.32 -6.54 -3.81
C ARG A 34 -6.11 -6.47 -5.11
N ARG A 35 -6.03 -7.52 -5.92
CA ARG A 35 -6.87 -7.74 -7.11
C ARG A 35 -7.32 -9.19 -7.15
N GLY A 36 -8.57 -9.43 -6.75
CA GLY A 36 -9.11 -10.77 -6.54
C GLY A 36 -8.32 -11.53 -5.46
N ASN A 37 -7.60 -12.57 -5.88
CA ASN A 37 -6.79 -13.43 -5.01
C ASN A 37 -5.28 -13.13 -5.08
N LEU A 38 -4.88 -12.12 -5.85
CA LEU A 38 -3.49 -11.76 -6.06
C LEU A 38 -3.14 -10.42 -5.41
N TRP A 39 -1.86 -10.26 -5.09
CA TRP A 39 -1.30 -9.08 -4.43
C TRP A 39 -0.21 -8.48 -5.30
N PHE A 40 -0.45 -7.26 -5.78
CA PHE A 40 0.41 -6.55 -6.72
C PHE A 40 1.23 -5.47 -6.02
N LEU A 41 2.41 -5.18 -6.56
CA LEU A 41 3.13 -3.96 -6.24
C LEU A 41 2.28 -2.72 -6.59
N PRO A 42 2.52 -1.56 -5.94
CA PRO A 42 1.73 -0.35 -6.20
C PRO A 42 1.72 0.10 -7.66
N ASP A 43 2.80 -0.18 -8.39
CA ASP A 43 3.00 0.18 -9.80
C ASP A 43 2.38 -0.83 -10.78
N ASP A 44 1.71 -1.88 -10.30
CA ASP A 44 1.18 -3.00 -11.10
C ASP A 44 2.20 -3.80 -11.92
N SER A 45 3.50 -3.58 -11.75
CA SER A 45 4.53 -4.23 -12.57
C SER A 45 4.61 -5.74 -12.31
N MET A 46 4.35 -6.16 -11.08
CA MET A 46 4.52 -7.53 -10.62
C MET A 46 3.56 -7.87 -9.47
N TYR A 47 3.32 -9.16 -9.26
CA TYR A 47 2.63 -9.69 -8.08
C TYR A 47 3.54 -10.52 -7.20
N VAL A 48 3.21 -10.61 -5.91
CA VAL A 48 3.92 -11.45 -4.94
C VAL A 48 3.26 -12.83 -4.81
N TYR A 49 4.06 -13.85 -4.54
CA TYR A 49 3.61 -15.25 -4.44
C TYR A 49 3.13 -15.65 -3.03
N TYR A 50 3.06 -14.72 -2.09
CA TYR A 50 2.56 -14.97 -0.75
C TYR A 50 1.27 -14.18 -0.49
N THR A 51 0.45 -14.67 0.43
CA THR A 51 -0.70 -13.93 0.94
C THR A 51 -0.31 -13.29 2.27
N PRO A 52 -0.38 -11.95 2.42
CA PRO A 52 -0.14 -11.31 3.72
C PRO A 52 -1.16 -11.77 4.76
N THR A 53 -0.90 -11.52 6.04
CA THR A 53 -1.81 -11.88 7.14
C THR A 53 -2.61 -10.69 7.65
N HIS A 54 -2.03 -9.49 7.54
CA HIS A 54 -2.59 -8.27 8.06
C HIS A 54 -2.38 -7.12 7.08
N TRP A 55 -3.24 -6.11 7.20
CA TRP A 55 -3.15 -4.87 6.45
C TRP A 55 -3.50 -3.67 7.31
N GLN A 56 -3.08 -2.48 6.89
CA GLN A 56 -3.59 -1.21 7.41
C GLN A 56 -3.60 -0.16 6.29
N PRO A 57 -4.47 0.86 6.38
CA PRO A 57 -4.41 2.04 5.53
C PRO A 57 -3.00 2.64 5.51
N LEU A 58 -2.56 3.08 4.32
CA LEU A 58 -1.34 3.87 4.25
C LEU A 58 -1.50 5.13 5.10
N PRO A 59 -0.44 5.56 5.81
CA PRO A 59 -0.45 6.88 6.41
C PRO A 59 -0.70 7.86 5.28
N GLN A 60 -1.78 8.66 5.38
CA GLN A 60 -1.96 9.76 4.45
C GLN A 60 -0.70 10.59 4.53
N ALA A 61 0.06 10.64 3.44
CA ALA A 61 1.08 11.66 3.31
C ALA A 61 0.33 12.98 3.57
N PRO A 62 0.82 13.86 4.46
CA PRO A 62 0.26 15.20 4.54
C PRO A 62 0.30 15.72 3.11
N ALA A 63 -0.85 16.19 2.61
CA ALA A 63 -0.97 16.71 1.25
C ALA A 63 0.13 17.74 1.03
N ALA A 64 1.27 17.28 0.49
CA ALA A 64 2.41 18.12 0.25
C ALA A 64 1.92 19.00 -0.88
N LEU A 65 1.66 20.26 -0.52
CA LEU A 65 1.41 21.43 -1.35
C LEU A 65 1.57 21.06 -2.83
N SER A 66 0.44 20.98 -3.54
CA SER A 66 0.42 21.02 -4.99
C SER A 66 1.42 22.08 -5.42
N GLN A 67 2.61 21.66 -5.86
CA GLN A 67 3.55 22.57 -6.46
C GLN A 67 2.85 23.01 -7.74
N GLN A 68 2.23 24.19 -7.67
CA GLN A 68 1.80 24.91 -8.86
C GLN A 68 3.03 24.95 -9.77
N PRO A 69 2.93 24.54 -11.04
CA PRO A 69 4.03 24.76 -11.96
C PRO A 69 4.27 26.28 -12.01
N ALA A 70 5.53 26.67 -11.79
CA ALA A 70 5.95 28.06 -11.98
C ALA A 70 5.53 28.53 -13.39
N PRO A 71 5.04 29.77 -13.54
CA PRO A 71 4.65 30.26 -14.85
C PRO A 71 5.86 30.20 -15.78
N ARG A 72 5.68 29.54 -16.93
CA ARG A 72 6.64 29.52 -18.03
C ARG A 72 6.88 30.97 -18.44
N GLY A 73 8.04 31.52 -18.10
CA GLY A 73 8.48 32.80 -18.62
C GLY A 73 8.59 32.70 -20.14
N GLU A 74 7.72 33.41 -20.84
CA GLU A 74 7.86 33.70 -22.27
C GLU A 74 9.11 34.56 -22.47
N ARG A 75 10.03 34.09 -23.32
CA ARG A 75 10.94 34.91 -24.11
C ARG A 75 11.15 34.25 -25.46
#